data_AF-A0A4Q3YQA2-F1
#
_entry.id   AF-A0A4Q3YQA2-F1
#
_cell.length_a   1.000
_cell.length_b   1.000
_cell.length_c   1.000
_cell.angle_alpha   90.00
_cell.angle_beta   90.00
_cell.angle_gamma   90.00
#
_symmetry.space_group_name_H-M   'P 1'
#
loop_
_entity.id
_entity.type
_entity.pdbx_description
1 polymer ?
#
loop_
_entity_poly.entity_id
_entity_poly.type
_entity_poly.pdbx_seq_one_letter_code
_entity_poly.pdbx_strand_id
1 'polypeptide(L)'
;MVDSLPVWDAGDFLLSTTGGERPVSGFSKAKAAINDLCEFDDWTLHDLRRSAATHMARLGVAQEHIERVLGHVIEGVAGTYNRYSYIEEKRAALERWGKEWG
;
A
#
# COMPACT_ATOMS: atom_id res chain seq x y z
N MET A 1 -3.77 16.32 2.44
CA MET A 1 -4.26 15.00 1.94
C MET A 1 -4.48 14.01 3.08
N VAL A 2 -3.76 14.11 4.22
CA VAL A 2 -4.12 13.38 5.45
C VAL A 2 -5.24 14.09 6.20
N ASP A 3 -5.25 15.42 6.20
CA ASP A 3 -6.25 16.24 6.92
C ASP A 3 -7.67 16.16 6.31
N SER A 4 -7.81 15.53 5.14
CA SER A 4 -9.08 15.28 4.47
C SER A 4 -9.61 13.87 4.70
N LEU A 5 -8.90 13.04 5.47
CA LEU A 5 -9.34 11.70 5.79
C LEU A 5 -10.42 11.76 6.88
N PRO A 6 -11.38 10.80 6.88
CA PRO A 6 -12.35 10.71 7.96
C PRO A 6 -11.63 10.51 9.29
N VAL A 7 -11.79 11.48 10.19
CA VAL A 7 -11.44 11.32 11.60
C VAL A 7 -12.64 10.65 12.24
N TRP A 8 -12.43 9.46 12.79
CA TRP A 8 -13.49 8.75 13.47
C TRP A 8 -13.61 9.21 14.91
N ASP A 9 -14.84 9.37 15.40
CA ASP A 9 -15.09 9.85 16.76
C ASP A 9 -14.85 8.78 17.84
N ALA A 10 -14.90 7.49 17.48
CA ALA A 10 -14.91 6.39 18.45
C ALA A 10 -13.55 5.66 18.61
N GLY A 11 -12.49 6.03 17.88
CA GLY A 11 -11.15 5.50 18.16
C GLY A 11 -10.07 5.85 17.12
N ASP A 12 -8.85 5.37 17.37
CA ASP A 12 -7.61 5.78 16.67
C ASP A 12 -7.38 5.09 15.31
N PHE A 13 -8.19 4.09 14.94
CA PHE A 13 -7.95 3.30 13.73
C PHE A 13 -8.50 4.00 12.47
N LEU A 14 -7.60 4.54 11.66
CA LEU A 14 -7.95 5.19 10.37
C LEU A 14 -8.77 4.28 9.44
N LEU A 15 -8.37 3.02 9.27
CA LEU A 15 -9.11 2.02 8.49
C LEU A 15 -9.92 1.14 9.42
N SER A 16 -11.22 1.42 9.51
CA SER A 16 -12.14 0.76 10.41
C SER A 16 -13.53 0.60 9.79
N THR A 17 -14.25 -0.43 10.23
CA THR A 17 -15.69 -0.62 9.93
C THR A 17 -16.57 -0.36 11.15
N THR A 18 -15.97 0.04 12.27
CA THR A 18 -16.63 0.27 13.56
C THR A 18 -16.31 1.68 14.07
N GLY A 19 -16.25 2.67 13.17
CA GLY A 19 -16.01 4.07 13.54
C GLY A 19 -14.70 4.31 14.30
N GLY A 20 -13.62 3.58 13.96
CA GLY A 20 -12.31 3.79 14.57
C GLY A 20 -12.03 2.97 15.83
N GLU A 21 -13.03 2.28 16.41
CA GLU A 21 -12.82 1.46 17.62
C GLU A 21 -11.92 0.23 17.38
N ARG A 22 -12.07 -0.41 16.22
CA ARG A 22 -11.33 -1.63 15.84
C ARG A 22 -10.69 -1.46 14.48
N PRO A 23 -9.49 -2.03 14.24
CA PRO A 23 -8.90 -2.03 12.92
C PRO A 23 -9.73 -2.91 11.97
N VAL A 24 -9.64 -2.62 10.68
CA VAL A 24 -10.19 -3.50 9.65
C VAL A 24 -9.55 -4.90 9.76
N SER A 25 -10.40 -5.94 9.74
CA SER A 25 -9.98 -7.34 9.80
C SER A 25 -10.64 -8.22 8.72
N GLY A 26 -11.61 -7.70 7.97
CA GLY A 26 -12.45 -8.42 7.01
C GLY A 26 -11.79 -8.78 5.67
N PHE A 27 -10.47 -8.98 5.61
CA PHE A 27 -9.73 -9.15 4.36
C PHE A 27 -10.16 -10.38 3.55
N SER A 28 -10.47 -11.51 4.20
CA SER A 28 -10.95 -12.71 3.49
C SER A 28 -12.31 -12.49 2.83
N LYS A 29 -13.22 -11.77 3.50
CA LYS A 29 -14.54 -11.43 2.94
C LYS A 29 -14.40 -10.44 1.79
N ALA A 30 -13.53 -9.44 1.94
CA ALA A 30 -13.22 -8.48 0.88
C ALA A 30 -12.65 -9.18 -0.37
N LYS A 31 -11.72 -10.13 -0.18
CA LYS A 31 -11.18 -10.94 -1.29
C LYS A 31 -12.28 -11.76 -1.98
N ALA A 32 -13.16 -12.41 -1.22
CA ALA A 32 -14.27 -13.17 -1.80
C ALA A 32 -15.18 -12.28 -2.65
N ALA A 33 -15.53 -11.08 -2.17
CA ALA A 33 -16.30 -10.12 -2.94
C ALA A 33 -15.58 -9.65 -4.21
N ILE A 34 -14.25 -9.49 -4.19
CA ILE A 34 -13.47 -9.17 -5.40
C ILE A 34 -13.47 -10.34 -6.38
N ASN A 35 -13.37 -11.58 -5.90
CA ASN A 35 -13.44 -12.76 -6.77
C ASN A 35 -14.76 -12.78 -7.57
N ASP A 36 -15.88 -12.42 -6.94
CA ASP A 36 -17.19 -12.37 -7.61
C ASP A 36 -17.27 -11.28 -8.71
N LEU A 37 -16.37 -10.30 -8.68
CA LEU A 37 -16.30 -9.18 -9.62
C LEU A 37 -15.25 -9.37 -10.72
N CYS A 38 -14.34 -10.34 -10.56
CA CYS A 38 -13.20 -10.54 -11.43
C CYS A 38 -13.33 -11.84 -12.25
N GLU A 39 -12.86 -11.82 -13.49
CA GLU A 39 -12.88 -13.00 -14.39
C GLU A 39 -11.60 -13.86 -14.25
N PHE A 40 -10.85 -13.72 -13.16
CA PHE A 40 -9.62 -14.48 -12.91
C PHE A 40 -9.61 -15.10 -11.51
N ASP A 41 -9.00 -16.28 -11.42
CA ASP A 41 -8.85 -17.08 -10.20
C ASP A 41 -7.38 -17.12 -9.73
N ASP A 42 -7.10 -17.95 -8.72
CA ASP A 42 -5.75 -18.27 -8.22
C ASP A 42 -4.83 -17.11 -7.81
N TRP A 43 -5.40 -15.96 -7.46
CA TRP A 43 -4.67 -14.84 -6.88
C TRP A 43 -4.83 -14.76 -5.35
N THR A 44 -3.87 -14.10 -4.71
CA THR A 44 -3.83 -13.83 -3.26
C THR A 44 -3.79 -12.32 -3.01
N LEU A 45 -4.11 -11.87 -1.80
CA LEU A 45 -3.94 -10.45 -1.45
C LEU A 45 -2.51 -9.94 -1.65
N HIS A 46 -1.50 -10.83 -1.60
CA HIS A 46 -0.10 -10.47 -1.86
C HIS A 46 0.13 -10.05 -3.32
N ASP A 47 -0.71 -10.51 -4.26
CA ASP A 47 -0.66 -10.11 -5.67
C ASP A 47 -0.93 -8.64 -5.87
N LEU A 48 -1.73 -8.01 -5.01
CA LEU A 48 -1.93 -6.55 -5.05
C LEU A 48 -0.60 -5.83 -4.84
N ARG A 49 0.21 -6.32 -3.90
CA ARG A 49 1.52 -5.75 -3.59
C ARG A 49 2.55 -6.01 -4.70
N ARG A 50 2.55 -7.22 -5.27
CA ARG A 50 3.39 -7.56 -6.43
C ARG A 50 3.06 -6.69 -7.64
N SER A 51 1.76 -6.54 -7.93
CA SER A 51 1.26 -5.71 -9.02
C SER A 51 1.68 -4.25 -8.84
N ALA A 52 1.46 -3.67 -7.66
CA ALA A 52 1.88 -2.29 -7.38
C ALA A 52 3.39 -2.09 -7.63
N ALA A 53 4.24 -3.03 -7.22
CA ALA A 53 5.68 -2.97 -7.45
C ALA A 53 6.03 -3.01 -8.95
N THR A 54 5.47 -3.96 -9.70
CA THR A 54 5.69 -4.10 -11.15
C THR A 54 5.21 -2.86 -11.91
N HIS A 55 4.06 -2.31 -11.57
CA HIS A 55 3.53 -1.09 -12.20
C HIS A 55 4.39 0.13 -11.87
N MET A 56 4.80 0.33 -10.61
CA MET A 56 5.73 1.40 -10.25
C MET A 56 7.06 1.29 -11.02
N ALA A 57 7.60 0.08 -11.18
CA ALA A 57 8.82 -0.14 -11.97
C ALA A 57 8.60 0.22 -13.46
N ARG A 58 7.47 -0.18 -14.04
CA ARG A 58 7.08 0.19 -15.41
C ARG A 58 6.95 1.70 -15.58
N LEU A 59 6.48 2.40 -14.55
CA LEU A 59 6.42 3.86 -14.51
C LEU A 59 7.81 4.50 -14.30
N GLY A 60 8.89 3.73 -14.18
CA GLY A 60 10.25 4.25 -14.00
C GLY A 60 10.52 4.80 -12.60
N VAL A 61 9.76 4.36 -11.59
CA VAL A 61 10.12 4.61 -10.19
C VAL A 61 11.38 3.81 -9.87
N ALA A 62 12.36 4.45 -9.23
CA ALA A 62 13.60 3.79 -8.84
C ALA A 62 13.32 2.60 -7.92
N GLN A 63 14.03 1.47 -8.13
CA GLN A 63 13.83 0.25 -7.35
C GLN A 63 13.91 0.51 -5.85
N GLU A 64 14.89 1.31 -5.40
CA GLU A 64 15.02 1.67 -3.98
C GLU A 64 13.72 2.27 -3.42
N HIS A 65 13.08 3.18 -4.15
CA HIS A 65 11.84 3.81 -3.68
C HIS A 65 10.69 2.80 -3.62
N ILE A 66 10.62 1.87 -4.58
CA ILE A 66 9.65 0.78 -4.57
C ILE A 66 9.86 -0.09 -3.32
N GLU A 67 11.08 -0.51 -3.04
CA GLU A 67 11.43 -1.30 -1.84
C GLU A 67 11.02 -0.56 -0.54
N ARG A 68 11.18 0.76 -0.50
CA ARG A 68 10.73 1.58 0.64
C ARG A 68 9.21 1.68 0.75
N VAL A 69 8.49 1.83 -0.37
CA VAL A 69 7.02 1.79 -0.39
C VAL A 69 6.53 0.44 0.14
N LEU A 70 7.20 -0.62 -0.29
CA LEU A 70 6.93 -2.00 0.08
C LEU A 70 7.27 -2.35 1.53
N GLY A 71 7.99 -1.48 2.24
CA GLY A 71 8.42 -1.70 3.62
C GLY A 71 9.46 -2.82 3.76
N HIS A 72 10.23 -3.10 2.70
CA HIS A 72 11.27 -4.12 2.75
C HIS A 72 12.46 -3.67 3.58
N VAL A 73 13.04 -4.63 4.31
CA VAL A 73 14.30 -4.44 5.02
C VAL A 73 15.42 -4.38 3.99
N ILE A 74 16.22 -3.31 4.04
CA ILE A 74 17.46 -3.25 3.24
C ILE A 74 18.53 -4.07 3.94
N GLU A 75 19.03 -5.08 3.25
CA GLU A 75 20.07 -5.95 3.77
C GLU A 75 21.45 -5.28 3.78
N GLY A 76 22.33 -5.80 4.64
CA GLY A 76 23.74 -5.44 4.69
C GLY A 76 24.03 -4.02 5.16
N VAL A 77 25.21 -3.53 4.78
CA VAL A 77 25.76 -2.25 5.24
C VAL A 77 24.89 -1.06 4.83
N ALA A 78 24.23 -1.16 3.67
CA ALA A 78 23.30 -0.15 3.19
C ALA A 78 22.14 0.08 4.18
N GLY A 79 21.57 -0.98 4.76
CA GLY A 79 20.50 -0.86 5.77
C GLY A 79 20.95 -0.23 7.09
N THR A 80 22.24 -0.39 7.45
CA THR A 80 22.82 0.22 8.66
C THR A 80 22.95 1.74 8.53
N TYR A 81 23.40 2.21 7.37
CA TYR A 81 23.69 3.64 7.15
C TYR A 81 22.54 4.41 6.53
N ASN A 82 21.71 3.77 5.72
CA ASN A 82 20.62 4.43 5.04
C ASN A 82 19.41 4.59 5.96
N ARG A 83 19.50 5.59 6.84
CA ARG A 83 18.45 5.99 7.80
C ARG A 83 17.40 6.93 7.20
N TYR A 84 17.58 7.35 5.94
CA TYR A 84 16.62 8.24 5.30
C TYR A 84 15.27 7.53 5.14
N SER A 85 14.17 8.25 5.41
CA SER A 85 12.83 7.68 5.50
C SER A 85 12.12 7.55 4.15
N TYR A 86 12.61 8.26 3.13
CA TYR A 86 12.07 8.33 1.77
C TYR A 86 10.60 8.74 1.71
N ILE A 87 10.12 9.57 2.64
CA ILE A 87 8.69 9.89 2.72
C ILE A 87 8.19 10.58 1.45
N GLU A 88 8.96 11.54 0.93
CA GLU A 88 8.58 12.28 -0.28
C GLU A 88 8.69 11.40 -1.54
N GLU A 89 9.70 10.54 -1.63
CA GLU A 89 9.87 9.59 -2.73
C GLU A 89 8.78 8.52 -2.74
N LYS A 90 8.42 7.99 -1.57
CA LYS A 90 7.29 7.06 -1.41
C LYS A 90 5.98 7.72 -1.83
N ARG A 91 5.75 8.97 -1.40
CA ARG A 91 4.57 9.74 -1.80
C ARG A 91 4.53 9.91 -3.31
N ALA A 92 5.60 10.39 -3.92
CA ALA A 92 5.68 10.60 -5.37
C ALA A 92 5.46 9.30 -6.16
N ALA A 93 6.02 8.18 -5.69
CA ALA A 93 5.81 6.87 -6.29
C ALA A 93 4.34 6.43 -6.24
N LEU A 94 3.70 6.53 -5.07
CA LEU A 94 2.30 6.16 -4.85
C LEU A 94 1.33 7.09 -5.62
N GLU A 95 1.60 8.39 -5.65
CA GLU A 95 0.81 9.36 -6.43
C GLU A 95 0.91 9.07 -7.93
N ARG A 96 2.09 8.73 -8.43
CA ARG A 96 2.29 8.40 -9.84
C ARG A 96 1.56 7.11 -10.21
N TRP A 97 1.64 6.09 -9.37
CA TRP A 97 0.91 4.84 -9.58
C TRP A 97 -0.61 5.05 -9.52
N GLY A 98 -1.11 5.82 -8.55
CA GLY A 98 -2.54 6.13 -8.43
C GLY A 98 -3.11 6.83 -9.67
N LYS A 99 -2.34 7.71 -10.31
CA LYS A 99 -2.73 8.39 -11.56
C LYS A 99 -2.83 7.46 -12.78
N GLU A 100 -2.29 6.23 -12.75
CA GLU A 100 -2.44 5.26 -13.86
C GLU A 100 -3.88 4.76 -14.00
N TRP A 101 -4.68 4.85 -12.94
CA TRP A 101 -6.01 4.22 -12.83
C TRP A 101 -7.17 5.22 -12.67
N GLY A 102 -6.87 6.52 -12.68
CA GLY A 102 -7.83 7.62 -12.45
C GLY A 102 -8.31 8.29 -13.72
#